data_AF-A0A8T7D0R2-F1
#
_entry.id   AF-A0A8T7D0R2-F1
#
_cell.length_a   1.000
_cell.length_b   1.000
_cell.length_c   1.000
_cell.angle_alpha   90.00
_cell.angle_beta   90.00
_cell.angle_gamma   90.00
#
_symmetry.space_group_name_H-M   'P 1'
#
loop_
_entity.id
_entity.type
_entity.pdbx_description
1 polymer ?
#
loop_
_entity_poly.entity_id
_entity_poly.type
_entity_poly.pdbx_seq_one_letter_code
_entity_poly.pdbx_strand_id
1 'polypeptide(L)' 'MELNWLSIVTWTPIIGGLWVLAAGSRSAPVAKSIALIVSLLTFLFSIPLYTGFDITTADMQFTERVAWIPAFH' A
#
# COMPACT_ATOMS: atom_id res chain seq x y z
N MET A 1 -15.06 0.29 11.44
CA MET A 1 -13.64 -0.03 11.21
C MET A 1 -13.10 1.08 10.34
N GLU A 2 -12.29 1.98 10.90
CA GLU A 2 -11.59 2.99 10.10
C GLU A 2 -10.67 2.24 9.12
N LEU A 3 -10.83 2.51 7.83
CA LEU A 3 -9.95 1.94 6.80
C LEU A 3 -8.66 2.77 6.77
N ASN A 4 -7.55 2.16 7.19
CA ASN A 4 -6.23 2.77 7.19
C ASN A 4 -5.68 2.81 5.74
N TRP A 5 -6.06 3.84 4.99
CA TRP A 5 -5.71 3.98 3.58
C TRP A 5 -4.20 3.99 3.32
N LEU A 6 -3.41 4.61 4.21
CA LEU A 6 -1.96 4.65 4.09
C LEU A 6 -1.35 3.25 4.22
N SER A 7 -1.75 2.47 5.24
CA SER A 7 -1.34 1.09 5.41
C SER A 7 -1.72 0.22 4.21
N ILE A 8 -2.95 0.36 3.68
CA ILE A 8 -3.40 -0.41 2.52
C ILE A 8 -2.49 -0.15 1.31
N VAL A 9 -2.23 1.12 0.98
CA VAL A 9 -1.39 1.48 -0.16
C VAL A 9 0.08 1.10 0.05
N THR A 10 0.55 1.06 1.29
CA THR A 10 1.91 0.64 1.63
C THR A 10 2.09 -0.89 1.52
N TRP A 11 1.19 -1.67 2.09
CA TRP A 11 1.32 -3.13 2.17
C TRP A 11 0.91 -3.87 0.90
N THR A 12 -0.04 -3.32 0.11
CA THR A 12 -0.50 -3.94 -1.14
C THR A 12 0.65 -4.26 -2.11
N PRO A 13 1.55 -3.32 -2.47
CA PRO A 13 2.66 -3.61 -3.38
C PRO A 13 3.71 -4.53 -2.75
N ILE A 14 3.90 -4.50 -1.43
CA ILE A 14 4.84 -5.39 -0.72
C ILE A 14 4.36 -6.84 -0.83
N ILE A 15 3.10 -7.11 -0.48
CA ILE A 15 2.50 -8.45 -0.56
C ILE A 15 2.46 -8.92 -2.02
N GLY A 16 2.07 -8.05 -2.94
CA GLY A 16 2.07 -8.37 -4.36
C GLY A 16 3.46 -8.66 -4.91
N GLY A 17 4.49 -7.95 -4.45
CA GLY A 17 5.89 -8.26 -4.76
C GLY A 17 6.29 -9.66 -4.29
N LEU A 18 5.89 -10.07 -3.09
CA LEU A 18 6.10 -11.44 -2.61
C LEU A 18 5.42 -12.48 -3.51
N TRP A 19 4.23 -12.18 -4.03
CA TRP A 19 3.54 -13.08 -4.97
C TRP A 19 4.24 -13.16 -6.33
N VAL A 20 4.77 -12.04 -6.84
CA VAL A 20 5.58 -12.01 -8.06
C VAL A 20 6.86 -12.85 -7.86
N LEU A 21 7.52 -12.72 -6.71
CA LEU A 21 8.69 -13.53 -6.38
C LEU A 21 8.34 -15.03 -6.31
N ALA A 22 7.20 -15.38 -5.70
CA ALA A 22 6.73 -16.75 -5.61
C ALA A 22 6.39 -17.38 -6.98
N ALA A 23 5.87 -16.59 -7.93
CA ALA A 23 5.62 -17.04 -9.31
C ALA A 23 6.93 -17.44 -10.02
N GLY A 24 8.05 -16.79 -9.68
CA GLY A 24 9.38 -17.12 -10.16
C GLY A 24 9.58 -16.86 -11.67
N SER A 25 10.83 -17.02 -12.12
CA SER A 25 11.22 -16.73 -13.51
C SER A 25 10.69 -17.73 -14.53
N ARG A 26 10.31 -18.94 -14.09
CA ARG A 26 9.77 -20.00 -14.96
C ARG A 26 8.40 -19.67 -15.53
N SER A 27 7.65 -18.76 -14.90
CA SER A 27 6.31 -18.36 -15.30
C SER A 27 6.22 -16.86 -15.58
N ALA A 28 7.12 -16.35 -16.43
CA ALA A 28 7.22 -14.92 -16.74
C ALA A 28 5.87 -14.25 -17.12
N PRO A 29 4.95 -14.86 -17.90
CA PRO A 29 3.63 -14.28 -18.16
C PRO A 29 2.78 -14.14 -16.88
N VAL A 30 2.83 -15.12 -15.99
CA VAL A 30 2.08 -15.11 -14.71
C VAL A 30 2.62 -14.02 -13.79
N ALA A 31 3.95 -13.95 -13.62
CA ALA A 31 4.60 -12.91 -12.83
C ALA A 31 4.25 -11.49 -13.33
N LYS A 32 4.21 -11.28 -14.65
CA LYS A 32 3.80 -10.01 -15.27
C LYS A 32 2.33 -9.67 -14.99
N SER A 33 1.42 -10.64 -15.15
CA SER A 33 0.00 -10.42 -14.86
C SER A 33 -0.25 -10.10 -13.38
N ILE A 34 0.43 -10.79 -12.46
CA ILE A 34 0.36 -10.50 -11.02
C ILE A 34 0.85 -9.08 -10.75
N ALA A 35 2.02 -8.70 -11.28
CA ALA A 35 2.58 -7.38 -11.10
C ALA A 35 1.65 -6.28 -11.62
N LEU A 36 1.02 -6.48 -12.79
CA LEU A 36 0.07 -5.54 -13.37
C LEU A 36 -1.16 -5.37 -12.48
N ILE A 37 -1.77 -6.47 -12.04
CA ILE A 37 -2.97 -6.44 -11.18
C ILE A 37 -2.65 -5.74 -9.86
N VAL A 38 -1.54 -6.08 -9.21
CA VAL A 38 -1.12 -5.46 -7.95
C VAL A 38 -0.87 -3.97 -8.14
N SER A 39 -0.22 -3.57 -9.23
CA SER A 39 0.03 -2.15 -9.53
C SER A 39 -1.27 -1.38 -9.74
N LEU A 40 -2.23 -1.96 -10.47
CA LEU A 40 -3.54 -1.34 -10.68
C LEU A 40 -4.32 -1.21 -9.38
N LEU A 41 -4.31 -2.24 -8.52
CA LEU A 41 -4.94 -2.19 -7.20
C LEU A 41 -4.30 -1.15 -6.30
N THR A 42 -2.97 -1.09 -6.27
CA THR A 42 -2.22 -0.08 -5.49
C THR A 42 -2.57 1.33 -5.95
N PHE A 43 -2.65 1.54 -7.27
CA PHE A 43 -3.08 2.81 -7.85
C PHE A 43 -4.51 3.17 -7.46
N LEU A 44 -5.46 2.23 -7.58
CA LEU A 44 -6.86 2.46 -7.18
C LEU A 44 -6.98 2.82 -5.70
N PHE A 45 -6.24 2.13 -4.83
CA PHE A 45 -6.23 2.45 -3.39
C PHE A 45 -5.55 3.78 -3.05
N SER A 46 -4.72 4.32 -3.94
CA SER A 46 -4.14 5.65 -3.77
C SER A 46 -5.11 6.80 -4.09
N ILE A 47 -6.18 6.54 -4.84
CA ILE A 47 -7.14 7.57 -5.25
C ILE A 47 -7.81 8.25 -4.04
N PRO A 48 -8.36 7.52 -3.04
CA PRO A 48 -8.95 8.15 -1.86
C PRO A 48 -7.97 9.02 -1.08
N LEU A 49 -6.68 8.66 -1.02
CA LEU A 49 -5.64 9.47 -0.37
C LEU A 49 -5.46 10.80 -1.09
N TYR A 50 -5.44 10.78 -2.43
CA TYR A 50 -5.30 12.00 -3.23
C TYR A 50 -6.56 12.88 -3.18
N THR A 51 -7.74 12.29 -3.41
CA THR A 51 -8.99 13.05 -3.49
C THR A 51 -9.51 13.50 -2.13
N GLY A 52 -9.14 12.80 -1.05
CA GLY A 52 -9.48 13.13 0.33
C GLY A 52 -8.49 14.05 1.02
N PHE A 53 -7.43 14.50 0.34
CA PHE A 53 -6.42 15.38 0.92
C PHE A 53 -6.92 16.83 0.98
N ASP A 54 -6.88 17.41 2.18
CA ASP A 54 -7.21 18.80 2.45
C ASP A 54 -5.98 19.71 2.21
N ILE A 55 -6.03 20.54 1.17
CA ILE A 55 -4.91 21.44 0.83
C ILE A 55 -4.87 22.71 1.70
N THR A 56 -5.81 22.90 2.62
CA THR A 56 -5.90 24.12 3.45
C THR A 56 -5.08 24.04 4.74
N THR A 57 -4.58 22.85 5.09
CA THR A 57 -3.76 22.61 6.28
C THR A 57 -2.36 22.10 5.91
N ALA A 58 -1.38 22.44 6.75
CA ALA A 58 -0.02 21.88 6.69
C ALA A 58 0.12 20.59 7.53
N ASP A 59 -0.95 20.13 8.18
CA ASP A 59 -0.93 18.95 9.04
C ASP A 59 -0.79 17.64 8.25
N MET A 60 -0.20 16.63 8.90
CA MET A 60 -0.13 15.27 8.36
C MET A 60 -1.48 14.57 8.48
N GLN A 61 -2.18 14.37 7.37
CA GLN A 61 -3.58 13.90 7.37
C GLN A 61 -3.72 12.38 7.45
N PHE A 62 -2.74 11.63 6.93
CA PHE A 62 -2.72 10.17 6.98
C PHE A 62 -1.58 9.71 7.88
N THR A 63 -1.77 9.78 9.19
CA THR A 63 -0.74 9.42 10.16
C THR A 63 -1.10 8.12 10.86
N GLU A 64 -0.26 7.11 10.69
CA GLU A 64 -0.34 5.86 11.44
C GLU A 64 0.89 5.74 12.33
N ARG A 65 0.67 5.70 13.65
CA ARG A 65 1.73 5.58 14.65
C ARG A 65 1.65 4.23 15.32
N VAL A 66 2.75 3.49 15.26
CA VAL A 66 2.95 2.26 16.02
C VAL A 66 4.11 2.50 16.98
N ALA A 67 3.89 2.14 18.25
CA ALA A 67 4.94 2.24 19.24
C ALA A 67 6.07 1.27 18.90
N TRP A 68 7.28 1.80 18.67
CA TRP A 68 8.44 0.94 18.40
C TRP A 68 8.88 0.19 19.66
N ILE A 69 8.83 0.85 20.83
CA ILE A 69 9.07 0.25 22.14
C ILE A 69 7.90 0.64 23.07
N PRO A 70 7.00 -0.31 23.43
CA PRO A 70 5.82 0.00 24.24
C PRO A 70 6.11 0.62 25.60
N ALA A 71 7.33 0.43 26.13
CA ALA A 71 7.74 0.93 27.44
C ALA A 71 8.09 2.43 27.50
N PHE A 72 8.26 3.09 26.35
CA PHE A 72 8.65 4.51 26.29
C PHE A 72 7.55 5.40 25.68
N HIS A 73 6.30 4.95 25.70
CA HIS A 73 5.15 5.57 25.04
C HIS A 73 4.00 5.83 26.03
#